data_AF-A0A9D5XDF2-F1
#
_entry.id   AF-A0A9D5XDF2-F1
#
_cell.length_a   1.000
_cell.length_b   1.000
_cell.length_c   1.000
_cell.angle_alpha   90.00
_cell.angle_beta   90.00
_cell.angle_gamma   90.00
#
_symmetry.space_group_name_H-M   'P 1'
#
loop_
_entity.id
_entity.type
_entity.pdbx_description
1 polymer ?
#
loop_
_entity_poly.entity_id
_entity_poly.type
_entity_poly.pdbx_seq_one_letter_code
_entity_poly.pdbx_strand_id
1 'polypeptide(L)' 'MRKLLINLYDYAVKLDWVETNPALRTDKYKVKVVGRHTWTEEEIDQFEARHAPGTKARLAMHLMLYTAQRRSDMVKM' A
#
# COMPACT_ATOMS: atom_id res chain seq x y z
N MET A 1 -4.35 13.29 -6.12
CA MET A 1 -4.88 14.61 -6.52
C MET A 1 -6.03 14.53 -7.53
N ARG A 2 -5.87 14.02 -8.76
CA ARG A 2 -6.99 13.94 -9.75
C ARG A 2 -8.29 13.32 -9.21
N LYS A 3 -8.20 12.16 -8.52
CA LYS A 3 -9.37 11.50 -7.92
C LYS A 3 -10.08 12.37 -6.88
N LEU A 4 -9.32 13.10 -6.06
CA LEU A 4 -9.87 14.00 -5.05
C LEU A 4 -10.61 15.17 -5.71
N LEU A 5 -10.01 15.79 -6.73
CA LEU A 5 -10.61 16.90 -7.46
C LEU A 5 -11.89 16.48 -8.19
N ILE A 6 -11.91 15.29 -8.77
CA ILE A 6 -13.14 14.74 -9.38
C ILE A 6 -14.25 14.66 -8.34
N ASN A 7 -13.98 14.03 -7.18
CA ASN A 7 -14.98 13.90 -6.12
C ASN A 7 -15.45 15.26 -5.59
N LEU A 8 -14.55 16.23 -5.48
CA LEU A 8 -14.88 17.59 -5.02
C LEU A 8 -15.80 18.31 -6.02
N TYR A 9 -15.46 18.29 -7.31
CA TYR A 9 -16.29 18.93 -8.34
C TYR A 9 -17.61 18.17 -8.56
N ASP A 10 -17.64 16.86 -8.42
CA ASP A 10 -18.90 16.10 -8.43
C ASP A 10 -19.82 16.51 -7.28
N TYR A 11 -19.25 16.82 -6.11
CA TYR A 11 -20.01 17.37 -5.00
C TYR A 11 -20.49 18.80 -5.27
N ALA A 12 -19.65 19.66 -5.87
CA ALA A 12 -20.02 21.02 -6.23
C ALA A 12 -21.11 21.09 -7.32
N VAL A 13 -21.09 20.17 -8.29
CA VAL A 13 -22.15 20.03 -9.31
C VAL A 13 -23.47 19.61 -8.67
N LYS A 14 -23.45 18.70 -7.69
CA LYS A 14 -24.67 18.32 -6.93
C LYS A 14 -25.28 19.46 -6.11
N LEU A 15 -24.46 20.44 -5.74
CA LEU A 15 -24.90 21.64 -5.03
C LEU A 15 -25.27 22.79 -5.98
N ASP A 16 -25.26 22.56 -7.29
CA ASP A 16 -25.48 23.55 -8.35
C ASP A 16 -24.51 24.75 -8.29
N TRP A 17 -23.31 24.57 -7.69
CA TRP A 17 -22.29 25.62 -7.61
C TRP A 17 -21.47 25.73 -8.90
N VAL A 18 -21.42 24.65 -9.68
CA VAL A 18 -20.71 24.57 -10.96
C VAL A 18 -21.53 23.68 -11.89
N GLU A 19 -21.65 24.05 -13.17
CA GLU A 19 -22.48 23.30 -14.13
C GLU A 19 -21.88 21.94 -14.53
N THR A 20 -20.56 21.83 -14.60
CA THR A 20 -19.87 20.62 -15.07
C THR A 20 -18.56 20.39 -14.31
N ASN A 21 -18.09 19.13 -14.28
CA ASN A 21 -16.84 18.77 -13.61
C ASN A 21 -15.62 18.93 -14.55
N PRO A 22 -14.77 19.97 -14.39
CA PRO A 22 -13.61 20.20 -15.24
C PRO A 22 -12.50 19.15 -15.04
N ALA A 23 -12.43 18.50 -13.88
CA ALA A 23 -11.40 17.53 -13.56
C ALA A 23 -11.53 16.23 -14.38
N LEU A 24 -12.71 15.96 -14.96
CA LEU A 24 -12.92 14.83 -15.87
C LEU A 24 -12.11 14.95 -17.16
N ARG A 25 -11.86 16.19 -17.63
CA ARG A 25 -11.12 16.48 -18.88
C ARG A 25 -9.62 16.27 -18.74
N THR A 26 -9.12 16.09 -17.53
CA THR A 26 -7.70 15.88 -17.26
C THR A 26 -7.32 14.42 -17.49
N ASP A 27 -6.15 14.17 -18.06
CA ASP A 27 -5.65 12.81 -18.22
C ASP A 27 -5.27 12.16 -16.89
N LYS A 28 -5.46 10.84 -16.82
CA LYS A 28 -4.95 10.06 -15.69
C LYS A 28 -3.42 10.01 -15.81
N TYR A 29 -2.74 10.42 -14.74
CA TYR A 29 -1.30 10.20 -14.66
C TYR A 29 -1.00 8.71 -14.73
N LYS A 30 -0.13 8.30 -15.67
CA LYS A 30 0.32 6.92 -15.80
C LYS A 30 1.22 6.59 -14.62
N VAL A 31 0.68 5.88 -13.63
CA VAL A 31 1.48 5.35 -12.53
C VAL A 31 2.22 4.13 -13.07
N LYS A 32 3.55 4.22 -13.24
CA LYS A 32 4.39 3.03 -13.35
C LYS A 32 4.39 2.35 -11.99
N VAL A 33 3.49 1.40 -11.78
CA VAL A 33 3.53 0.55 -10.60
C VAL A 33 4.59 -0.50 -10.85
N VAL A 34 5.83 -0.21 -10.45
CA VAL A 34 6.79 -1.28 -10.21
C VAL A 34 6.29 -1.98 -8.96
N GLY A 35 5.83 -3.23 -9.12
CA GLY A 35 5.45 -4.06 -7.98
C GLY A 35 6.60 -4.17 -6.98
N ARG A 36 6.30 -4.51 -5.74
CA ARG A 36 7.35 -4.88 -4.78
C ARG A 36 7.72 -6.33 -5.03
N HIS A 37 9.01 -6.62 -4.97
CA HIS A 37 9.51 -7.98 -4.99
C HIS A 37 8.86 -8.78 -3.86
N THR A 38 8.37 -9.98 -4.18
CA THR A 38 7.79 -10.93 -3.23
C THR A 38 8.87 -11.91 -2.82
N TRP A 39 8.98 -12.17 -1.52
CA TRP A 39 9.96 -13.11 -0.99
C TRP A 39 9.75 -14.50 -1.57
N THR A 40 10.83 -15.09 -2.02
CA THR A 40 10.95 -16.51 -2.37
C THR A 40 11.34 -17.32 -1.15
N GLU A 41 11.06 -18.63 -1.16
CA GLU A 41 11.46 -19.51 -0.07
C GLU A 41 12.99 -19.49 0.13
N GLU A 42 13.75 -19.40 -0.96
CA GLU A 42 15.22 -19.33 -0.91
C GLU A 42 15.73 -18.04 -0.23
N GLU A 43 15.02 -16.93 -0.38
CA GLU A 43 15.35 -15.68 0.31
C GLU A 43 14.98 -15.76 1.80
N ILE A 44 13.87 -16.41 2.13
CA ILE A 44 13.46 -16.66 3.51
C ILE A 44 14.53 -17.50 4.22
N ASP A 45 14.99 -18.58 3.57
CA ASP A 45 16.06 -19.44 4.10
C ASP A 45 17.37 -18.66 4.33
N GLN A 46 17.76 -17.81 3.38
CA GLN A 46 18.95 -16.94 3.54
C GLN A 46 18.81 -15.99 4.73
N PHE A 47 17.62 -15.41 4.92
CA PHE A 47 17.35 -14.53 6.05
C PHE A 47 17.37 -15.28 7.39
N GLU A 48 16.81 -16.47 7.44
CA GLU A 48 16.82 -17.33 8.63
C GLU A 48 18.23 -17.83 8.99
N ALA A 49 19.08 -18.10 7.99
CA ALA A 49 20.48 -18.44 8.21
C ALA A 49 21.28 -17.23 8.75
N ARG A 50 20.96 -16.02 8.29
CA ARG A 50 21.59 -14.77 8.76
C ARG A 50 21.15 -14.38 10.17
N HIS A 51 19.91 -14.67 10.53
CA HIS A 51 19.27 -14.29 11.78
C HIS A 51 18.92 -15.52 12.63
N ALA A 52 19.79 -15.80 13.61
CA ALA A 52 19.61 -16.91 14.53
C ALA A 52 18.25 -16.87 15.28
N PRO A 53 17.75 -18.04 15.74
CA PRO A 53 16.58 -18.11 16.62
C PRO A 53 16.73 -17.21 17.85
N GLY A 54 15.63 -16.58 18.28
CA GLY A 54 15.62 -15.64 19.41
C GLY A 54 15.99 -14.19 19.05
N THR A 55 16.44 -13.92 17.83
CA THR A 55 16.62 -12.52 17.38
C THR A 55 15.28 -11.85 17.06
N LYS A 56 15.19 -10.54 17.34
CA LYS A 56 14.01 -9.73 17.00
C LYS A 56 13.70 -9.76 15.50
N ALA A 57 14.73 -9.82 14.66
CA ALA A 57 14.59 -9.87 13.21
C ALA A 57 13.88 -11.15 12.75
N ARG A 58 14.31 -12.32 13.25
CA ARG A 58 13.67 -13.61 12.92
C ARG A 58 12.23 -13.67 13.43
N LEU A 59 12.00 -13.19 14.67
CA LEU A 59 10.65 -13.13 15.24
C LEU A 59 9.71 -12.27 14.37
N ALA A 60 10.14 -11.08 13.97
CA ALA A 60 9.33 -10.19 13.14
C ALA A 60 9.01 -10.81 11.77
N MET A 61 10.00 -11.49 11.16
CA MET A 61 9.81 -12.20 9.88
C MET A 61 8.77 -13.31 10.00
N HIS A 62 8.90 -14.17 11.02
CA HIS A 62 7.95 -15.26 11.27
C HIS A 62 6.54 -14.75 11.57
N LEU A 63 6.42 -13.71 12.39
CA LEU A 63 5.11 -13.10 12.66
C LEU A 63 4.46 -12.62 11.36
N MET A 64 5.18 -11.88 10.51
CA MET A 64 4.59 -11.39 9.25
C MET A 64 4.29 -12.51 8.25
N LEU A 65 5.11 -13.56 8.20
CA LEU A 65 4.92 -14.69 7.28
C LEU A 65 3.73 -15.56 7.69
N TYR A 66 3.61 -15.90 8.97
CA TYR A 66 2.64 -16.91 9.43
C TYR A 66 1.31 -16.35 9.92
N THR A 67 1.22 -15.05 10.22
CA THR A 67 -0.04 -14.44 10.70
C THR A 67 -0.75 -13.59 9.66
N ALA A 68 -0.09 -13.29 8.54
CA ALA A 68 -0.55 -12.38 7.49
C ALA A 68 -1.07 -11.02 8.00
N GLN A 69 -0.64 -10.60 9.19
CA GLN A 69 -1.01 -9.31 9.77
C GLN A 69 -0.38 -8.16 9.00
N ARG A 70 -1.03 -7.00 9.00
CA ARG A 70 -0.40 -5.79 8.48
C ARG A 70 0.74 -5.38 9.41
N ARG A 71 1.80 -4.83 8.84
CA ARG A 71 2.95 -4.31 9.59
C ARG A 71 2.54 -3.37 10.73
N SER A 72 1.51 -2.52 10.52
CA SER A 72 1.03 -1.58 11.55
C SER A 72 0.39 -2.26 12.76
N ASP A 73 -0.21 -3.43 12.54
CA ASP A 73 -0.98 -4.15 13.56
C ASP A 73 -0.03 -5.04 14.36
N MET A 74 0.93 -5.69 13.70
CA MET A 74 1.99 -6.49 14.34
C MET A 74 2.83 -5.67 15.33
N VAL A 75 3.13 -4.40 15.05
CA VAL A 75 3.93 -3.55 15.96
C VAL A 75 3.22 -3.26 17.28
N LYS A 76 1.89 -3.38 17.32
CA LYS A 76 1.06 -3.11 18.50
C LYS A 76 0.66 -4.37 19.27
N MET A 77 1.03 -5.54 18.77
CA MET A 77 0.75 -6.83 19.40
C MET A 77 1.67 -7.05 20.60
#